data_AF-A0A4U0UYY8-F1
#
_entry.id   AF-A0A4U0UYY8-F1
#
_cell.length_a   1.000
_cell.length_b   1.000
_cell.length_c   1.000
_cell.angle_alpha   90.00
_cell.angle_beta   90.00
_cell.angle_gamma   90.00
#
_symmetry.space_group_name_H-M   'P 1'
#
loop_
_entity.id
_entity.type
_entity.pdbx_description
1 polymer ?
#
loop_
_entity_poly.entity_id
_entity_poly.type
_entity_poly.pdbx_seq_one_letter_code
_entity_poly.pdbx_strand_id
1 'polypeptide(L)'
;MDYGDQTHGGSSQTPIDEASMHTITASTLQQQSQQPQYDSRPQTSYSDTGFSRPYSQSADNTPDQLQNGNGLSRPPSTQSQGQYGGQQGQPAQKNSSVVIKVGMVGDAQIGKTSLMVKYVEGSWDEDYIQTLGVNFMEKTISIRNTEITFSIWDLGGQREFVNMLPLVCNDAVAILFMFDLTRKSTLNSIKEWYRQGRGFNKTAIPFLVGTKYDHFVNFPREEQEEISTQAKRFAKAMKASLIFSSTSHSINVQKIFKIVLAKAFDLRCTIPEIENVGEPLLLYQTLG
;
A
#
# COMPACT_ATOMS: atom_id res chain seq x y z
N MET A 1 13.58 -23.62 50.49
CA MET A 1 12.96 -22.34 50.10
C MET A 1 14.09 -21.46 49.63
N ASP A 2 14.31 -21.40 48.32
CA ASP A 2 15.17 -20.39 47.71
C ASP A 2 14.80 -20.30 46.23
N TYR A 3 14.35 -19.13 45.80
CA TYR A 3 14.26 -18.76 44.38
C TYR A 3 14.71 -17.31 44.28
N GLY A 4 15.91 -17.16 43.72
CA GLY A 4 16.51 -15.90 43.35
C GLY A 4 15.90 -15.30 42.09
N ASP A 5 15.96 -13.98 42.09
CA ASP A 5 15.66 -12.98 41.08
C ASP A 5 16.35 -13.23 39.72
N GLN A 6 15.63 -13.03 38.61
CA GLN A 6 16.19 -12.70 37.28
C GLN A 6 15.24 -11.80 36.46
N THR A 7 15.49 -10.50 36.61
CA THR A 7 15.49 -9.41 35.61
C THR A 7 15.04 -9.67 34.16
N HIS A 8 14.16 -8.77 33.69
CA HIS A 8 13.77 -8.52 32.29
C HIS A 8 14.96 -8.32 31.33
N GLY A 9 15.00 -9.10 30.26
CA GLY A 9 15.81 -8.85 29.06
C GLY A 9 14.96 -8.29 27.92
N GLY A 10 15.16 -7.01 27.58
CA GLY A 10 14.58 -6.39 26.40
C GLY A 10 15.18 -6.97 25.12
N SER A 11 14.33 -7.44 24.21
CA SER A 11 14.74 -7.94 22.89
C SER A 11 15.17 -6.76 22.01
N SER A 12 16.47 -6.70 21.75
CA SER A 12 17.13 -5.75 20.85
C SER A 12 16.72 -6.05 19.42
N GLN A 13 16.14 -5.07 18.73
CA GLN A 13 15.93 -5.11 17.28
C GLN A 13 17.29 -5.09 16.59
N THR A 14 17.65 -6.17 15.90
CA THR A 14 18.83 -6.19 15.02
C THR A 14 18.57 -5.30 13.79
N PRO A 15 19.51 -4.41 13.42
CA PRO A 15 19.42 -3.61 12.21
C PRO A 15 19.41 -4.53 10.97
N ILE A 16 18.72 -4.06 9.96
CA ILE A 16 18.40 -4.77 8.72
C ILE A 16 19.70 -5.01 7.92
N ASP A 17 19.97 -6.25 7.52
CA ASP A 17 21.07 -6.61 6.61
C ASP A 17 20.88 -5.95 5.23
N GLU A 18 21.51 -4.79 5.06
CA GLU A 18 21.70 -4.03 3.82
C GLU A 18 22.30 -4.88 2.68
N ALA A 19 22.96 -5.98 3.02
CA ALA A 19 23.70 -6.84 2.09
C ALA A 19 22.83 -7.53 1.04
N SER A 20 21.52 -7.72 1.31
CA SER A 20 20.62 -8.48 0.42
C SER A 20 20.18 -7.72 -0.84
N MET A 21 20.52 -6.43 -0.97
CA MET A 21 20.11 -5.54 -2.07
C MET A 21 21.28 -5.01 -2.93
N HIS A 22 22.44 -5.66 -2.91
CA HIS A 22 23.65 -5.14 -3.54
C HIS A 22 23.68 -5.07 -5.08
N THR A 23 22.63 -5.43 -5.81
CA THR A 23 22.61 -5.35 -7.29
C THR A 23 21.56 -4.39 -7.86
N ILE A 24 21.42 -3.18 -7.30
CA ILE A 24 20.55 -2.13 -7.85
C ILE A 24 21.43 -1.01 -8.39
N THR A 25 21.79 -1.05 -9.68
CA THR A 25 22.54 0.06 -10.29
C THR A 25 21.62 1.27 -10.47
N ALA A 26 22.10 2.46 -10.09
CA ALA A 26 21.35 3.73 -10.18
C ALA A 26 20.81 4.02 -11.59
N SER A 27 21.45 3.44 -12.62
CA SER A 27 21.04 3.48 -14.02
C SER A 27 19.69 2.81 -14.29
N THR A 28 19.35 1.71 -13.61
CA THR A 28 18.08 0.97 -13.83
C THR A 28 16.89 1.76 -13.28
N LEU A 29 17.08 2.45 -12.15
CA LEU A 29 16.04 3.27 -11.51
C LEU A 29 15.79 4.60 -12.23
N GLN A 30 16.85 5.24 -12.78
CA GLN A 30 16.73 6.50 -13.52
C GLN A 30 16.09 6.36 -14.91
N GLN A 31 16.13 5.17 -15.53
CA GLN A 31 15.55 4.95 -16.85
C GLN A 31 14.01 4.82 -16.79
N GLN A 32 13.46 4.37 -15.66
CA GLN A 32 12.01 4.21 -15.48
C GLN A 32 11.31 5.42 -14.83
N SER A 33 12.04 6.29 -14.13
CA SER A 33 11.50 7.57 -13.62
C SER A 33 11.19 8.61 -14.73
N GLN A 34 11.40 8.27 -16.00
CA GLN A 34 11.10 9.12 -17.16
C GLN A 34 9.73 8.83 -17.80
N GLN A 35 8.91 7.95 -17.23
CA GLN A 35 7.51 7.86 -17.66
C GLN A 35 6.74 9.12 -17.22
N PRO A 36 5.88 9.68 -18.09
CA PRO A 36 5.19 10.93 -17.80
C PRO A 36 4.30 10.80 -16.56
N GLN A 37 4.58 11.60 -15.53
CA GLN A 37 3.69 11.82 -14.40
C GLN A 37 2.42 12.52 -14.92
N TYR A 38 1.31 11.79 -14.98
CA TYR A 38 -0.01 12.40 -15.12
C TYR A 38 -0.42 12.96 -13.76
N ASP A 39 -0.29 14.27 -13.59
CA ASP A 39 -0.78 15.02 -12.43
C ASP A 39 -2.31 14.91 -12.38
N SER A 40 -2.80 13.92 -11.65
CA SER A 40 -4.23 13.61 -11.54
C SER A 40 -4.72 14.04 -10.16
N ARG A 41 -4.66 15.34 -9.86
CA ARG A 41 -5.48 15.95 -8.82
C ARG A 41 -6.81 16.37 -9.44
N PRO A 42 -7.95 15.77 -9.06
CA PRO A 42 -9.24 16.34 -9.43
C PRO A 42 -9.45 17.64 -8.65
N GLN A 43 -9.44 18.79 -9.34
CA GLN A 43 -10.14 19.97 -8.86
C GLN A 43 -11.63 19.76 -9.11
N THR A 44 -12.36 19.30 -8.10
CA THR A 44 -13.81 19.27 -8.16
C THR A 44 -14.38 20.48 -7.42
N SER A 45 -14.70 21.52 -8.17
CA SER A 45 -15.69 22.52 -7.81
C SER A 45 -17.08 21.87 -7.87
N TYR A 46 -17.69 21.60 -6.72
CA TYR A 46 -19.11 21.24 -6.66
C TYR A 46 -19.92 22.42 -6.15
N SER A 47 -20.78 22.90 -7.05
CA SER A 47 -21.92 23.76 -6.79
C SER A 47 -22.93 23.06 -5.88
N ASP A 48 -23.12 23.66 -4.71
CA ASP A 48 -24.40 23.95 -4.06
C ASP A 48 -25.62 23.11 -4.50
N THR A 49 -26.02 22.16 -3.65
CA THR A 49 -27.43 21.85 -3.38
C THR A 49 -27.55 21.36 -1.95
N GLY A 50 -28.37 22.07 -1.18
CA GLY A 50 -28.38 22.00 0.27
C GLY A 50 -29.08 20.80 0.89
N PHE A 51 -28.74 20.55 2.15
CA PHE A 51 -29.66 20.03 3.16
C PHE A 51 -29.28 20.57 4.54
N SER A 52 -30.31 21.01 5.23
CA SER A 52 -30.33 21.86 6.42
C SER A 52 -29.76 21.19 7.68
N ARG A 53 -29.15 22.00 8.56
CA ARG A 53 -29.10 21.77 10.02
C ARG A 53 -29.39 23.08 10.78
N PRO A 54 -29.95 22.99 12.00
CA PRO A 54 -30.80 24.02 12.55
C PRO A 54 -30.08 25.02 13.47
N TYR A 55 -30.62 26.24 13.45
CA TYR A 55 -30.76 27.25 14.50
C TYR A 55 -29.89 27.15 15.77
N SER A 56 -29.12 28.21 16.00
CA SER A 56 -29.17 28.95 17.26
C SER A 56 -29.04 30.46 16.99
N GLN A 57 -29.98 31.18 17.61
CA GLN A 57 -30.20 32.63 17.66
C GLN A 57 -28.92 33.37 18.12
N SER A 58 -28.69 34.67 17.91
CA SER A 58 -29.62 35.81 17.96
C SER A 58 -28.91 37.11 17.56
N ALA A 59 -29.71 38.05 17.02
CA ALA A 59 -29.63 39.51 17.16
C ALA A 59 -28.43 40.24 16.51
N ASP A 60 -28.58 41.42 15.90
CA ASP A 60 -29.71 42.20 15.40
C ASP A 60 -29.11 43.36 14.59
N ASN A 61 -29.92 43.93 13.70
CA ASN A 61 -29.84 45.29 13.14
C ASN A 61 -28.78 45.66 12.07
N THR A 62 -29.24 45.58 10.83
CA THR A 62 -28.96 46.48 9.69
C THR A 62 -29.54 47.90 9.90
N PRO A 63 -29.45 48.83 8.93
CA PRO A 63 -28.33 49.27 8.08
C PRO A 63 -28.24 50.82 8.05
N ASP A 64 -27.23 51.41 7.40
CA ASP A 64 -27.51 52.44 6.38
C ASP A 64 -26.30 53.03 5.64
N GLN A 65 -26.59 53.37 4.37
CA GLN A 65 -26.10 54.50 3.57
C GLN A 65 -24.75 54.44 2.83
N LEU A 66 -24.89 54.15 1.52
CA LEU A 66 -24.70 55.06 0.38
C LEU A 66 -23.47 56.00 0.32
N GLN A 67 -22.71 55.79 -0.76
CA GLN A 67 -22.15 56.78 -1.70
C GLN A 67 -21.30 57.95 -1.15
N ASN A 68 -20.02 58.01 -1.55
CA ASN A 68 -19.59 58.79 -2.72
C ASN A 68 -18.06 58.89 -2.85
N GLY A 69 -17.58 59.00 -4.10
CA GLY A 69 -16.67 60.09 -4.46
C GLY A 69 -15.16 59.82 -4.55
N ASN A 70 -14.71 59.52 -5.77
CA ASN A 70 -13.52 60.04 -6.47
C ASN A 70 -12.26 60.48 -5.71
N GLY A 71 -11.11 59.95 -6.14
CA GLY A 71 -9.79 60.57 -5.91
C GLY A 71 -8.63 59.87 -6.61
N LEU A 72 -8.18 60.41 -7.73
CA LEU A 72 -6.97 60.05 -8.48
C LEU A 72 -5.69 60.27 -7.66
N SER A 73 -4.67 59.39 -7.78
CA SER A 73 -3.22 59.70 -7.90
C SER A 73 -2.31 58.45 -7.83
N ARG A 74 -1.39 58.31 -8.80
CA ARG A 74 -0.14 57.50 -8.80
C ARG A 74 1.04 58.50 -8.85
N PRO A 75 2.33 58.08 -8.74
CA PRO A 75 3.06 57.24 -7.77
C PRO A 75 4.26 58.07 -7.17
N PRO A 76 5.34 57.49 -6.58
CA PRO A 76 6.46 56.98 -7.38
C PRO A 76 7.27 55.81 -6.80
N SER A 77 8.15 55.31 -7.67
CA SER A 77 9.20 54.31 -7.57
C SER A 77 10.29 54.55 -6.51
N THR A 78 10.75 53.48 -5.86
CA THR A 78 12.06 53.42 -5.21
C THR A 78 12.83 52.20 -5.73
N GLN A 79 13.91 52.47 -6.46
CA GLN A 79 14.95 51.52 -6.81
C GLN A 79 15.81 51.22 -5.57
N SER A 80 16.03 49.95 -5.25
CA SER A 80 17.15 49.49 -4.43
C SER A 80 17.94 48.44 -5.21
N GLN A 81 19.13 48.86 -5.64
CA GLN A 81 20.18 48.01 -6.20
C GLN A 81 20.96 47.32 -5.09
N GLY A 82 21.30 46.05 -5.33
CA GLY A 82 22.57 45.46 -4.94
C GLY A 82 22.55 44.55 -3.71
N GLN A 83 22.62 43.23 -3.94
CA GLN A 83 23.76 42.38 -3.52
C GLN A 83 23.52 40.92 -3.97
N TYR A 84 23.95 40.57 -5.19
CA TYR A 84 24.04 39.16 -5.59
C TYR A 84 25.36 38.58 -5.07
N GLY A 85 25.33 38.03 -3.85
CA GLY A 85 26.34 37.09 -3.39
C GLY A 85 26.09 35.74 -4.05
N GLY A 86 26.89 35.39 -5.05
CA GLY A 86 26.86 34.06 -5.66
C GLY A 86 27.37 33.01 -4.68
N GLN A 87 26.46 32.40 -3.91
CA GLN A 87 26.73 31.10 -3.31
C GLN A 87 26.66 30.06 -4.44
N GLN A 88 27.83 29.50 -4.79
CA GLN A 88 27.91 28.25 -5.51
C GLN A 88 27.31 27.17 -4.61
N GLY A 89 26.00 26.99 -4.69
CA GLY A 89 25.32 25.82 -4.15
C GLY A 89 25.89 24.59 -4.85
N GLN A 90 26.51 23.71 -4.09
CA GLN A 90 26.85 22.36 -4.53
C GLN A 90 25.61 21.75 -5.21
N PRO A 91 25.74 21.02 -6.32
CA PRO A 91 24.59 20.40 -6.95
C PRO A 91 23.96 19.44 -5.93
N ALA A 92 22.75 19.79 -5.46
CA ALA A 92 21.95 18.91 -4.62
C ALA A 92 21.83 17.58 -5.37
N GLN A 93 22.36 16.50 -4.79
CA GLN A 93 22.14 15.16 -5.33
C GLN A 93 20.63 14.95 -5.38
N LYS A 94 20.07 14.94 -6.59
CA LYS A 94 18.65 14.72 -6.80
C LYS A 94 18.35 13.25 -6.46
N ASN A 95 17.91 13.01 -5.23
CA ASN A 95 17.40 11.70 -4.83
C ASN A 95 16.25 11.34 -5.77
N SER A 96 16.37 10.16 -6.40
CA SER A 96 15.31 9.66 -7.28
C SER A 96 14.17 9.15 -6.40
N SER A 97 12.92 9.48 -6.72
CA SER A 97 11.76 8.95 -6.01
C SER A 97 10.86 8.18 -6.97
N VAL A 98 10.32 7.05 -6.51
CA VAL A 98 9.40 6.20 -7.27
C VAL A 98 8.23 5.80 -6.38
N VAL A 99 7.02 5.81 -6.95
CA VAL A 99 5.80 5.34 -6.28
C VAL A 99 5.37 4.00 -6.88
N ILE A 100 5.13 3.00 -6.03
CA ILE A 100 4.58 1.70 -6.41
C ILE A 100 3.17 1.61 -5.85
N LYS A 101 2.17 1.70 -6.72
CA LYS A 101 0.78 1.46 -6.33
C LYS A 101 0.51 -0.04 -6.20
N VAL A 102 0.01 -0.46 -5.05
CA VAL A 102 -0.35 -1.85 -4.74
C VAL A 102 -1.83 -1.91 -4.36
N GLY A 103 -2.64 -2.58 -5.18
CA GLY A 103 -4.06 -2.80 -4.89
C GLY A 103 -4.31 -4.09 -4.12
N MET A 104 -5.21 -4.08 -3.15
CA MET A 104 -5.59 -5.25 -2.35
C MET A 104 -7.07 -5.58 -2.53
N VAL A 105 -7.37 -6.77 -3.01
CA VAL A 105 -8.74 -7.22 -3.32
C VAL A 105 -9.00 -8.62 -2.75
N GLY A 106 -10.25 -8.91 -2.41
CA GLY A 106 -10.67 -10.16 -1.78
C GLY A 106 -11.85 -9.96 -0.85
N ASP A 107 -12.41 -11.06 -0.34
CA ASP A 107 -13.59 -11.06 0.51
C ASP A 107 -13.41 -10.21 1.80
N ALA A 108 -14.52 -9.89 2.47
CA ALA A 108 -14.49 -9.20 3.75
C ALA A 108 -13.85 -10.07 4.85
N GLN A 109 -13.26 -9.42 5.86
CA GLN A 109 -12.73 -10.07 7.07
C GLN A 109 -11.64 -11.13 6.83
N ILE A 110 -10.97 -11.08 5.68
CA ILE A 110 -9.79 -11.92 5.39
C ILE A 110 -8.48 -11.30 5.89
N GLY A 111 -8.48 -10.07 6.43
CA GLY A 111 -7.27 -9.43 6.96
C GLY A 111 -6.48 -8.54 5.99
N LYS A 112 -7.13 -7.99 4.95
CA LYS A 112 -6.50 -7.02 4.02
C LYS A 112 -6.04 -5.76 4.74
N THR A 113 -6.96 -5.08 5.42
CA THR A 113 -6.70 -3.85 6.19
C THR A 113 -5.63 -4.07 7.25
N SER A 114 -5.73 -5.18 8.00
CA SER A 114 -4.74 -5.55 9.02
C SER A 114 -3.35 -5.74 8.43
N LEU A 115 -3.22 -6.37 7.25
CA LEU A 115 -1.93 -6.51 6.57
C LEU A 115 -1.37 -5.16 6.13
N MET A 116 -2.20 -4.28 5.57
CA MET A 116 -1.81 -2.92 5.19
C MET A 116 -1.28 -2.13 6.40
N VAL A 117 -2.07 -2.05 7.48
CA VAL A 117 -1.69 -1.36 8.73
C VAL A 117 -0.40 -1.95 9.29
N LYS A 118 -0.30 -3.28 9.40
CA LYS A 118 0.90 -3.95 9.92
C LYS A 118 2.15 -3.68 9.09
N TYR A 119 2.02 -3.62 7.78
CA TYR A 119 3.14 -3.28 6.93
C TYR A 119 3.56 -1.82 7.11
N VAL A 120 2.60 -0.89 7.15
CA VAL A 120 2.85 0.55 7.20
C VAL A 120 3.35 0.99 8.57
N GLU A 121 2.56 0.72 9.62
CA GLU A 121 2.78 1.22 10.99
C GLU A 121 3.63 0.28 11.85
N GLY A 122 3.74 -1.00 11.48
CA GLY A 122 4.45 -2.01 12.27
C GLY A 122 3.66 -2.56 13.46
N SER A 123 2.57 -1.90 13.85
CA SER A 123 1.56 -2.35 14.83
C SER A 123 0.45 -3.16 14.15
N TRP A 124 -0.22 -4.00 14.93
CA TRP A 124 -1.50 -4.61 14.54
C TRP A 124 -2.43 -4.47 15.73
N ASP A 125 -3.68 -4.09 15.46
CA ASP A 125 -4.75 -4.06 16.46
C ASP A 125 -5.69 -5.24 16.19
N GLU A 126 -6.09 -5.91 17.26
CA GLU A 126 -7.06 -7.01 17.22
C GLU A 126 -8.49 -6.47 17.03
N ASP A 127 -8.74 -5.22 17.42
CA ASP A 127 -10.03 -4.56 17.27
C ASP A 127 -10.30 -4.28 15.78
N TYR A 128 -11.05 -5.21 15.18
CA TYR A 128 -11.45 -5.10 13.78
C TYR A 128 -12.47 -3.98 13.59
N ILE A 129 -12.05 -2.94 12.86
CA ILE A 129 -12.96 -1.95 12.27
C ILE A 129 -13.17 -2.31 10.80
N GLN A 130 -14.43 -2.45 10.41
CA GLN A 130 -14.82 -2.77 9.04
C GLN A 130 -14.47 -1.64 8.08
N THR A 131 -13.67 -1.95 7.05
CA THR A 131 -13.42 -1.00 5.95
C THR A 131 -14.69 -0.78 5.15
N LEU A 132 -15.13 0.47 5.11
CA LEU A 132 -16.19 0.95 4.23
C LEU A 132 -15.56 1.60 3.00
N GLY A 133 -15.89 1.13 1.81
CA GLY A 133 -15.35 1.67 0.56
C GLY A 133 -13.88 1.33 0.35
N VAL A 134 -13.03 2.35 0.21
CA VAL A 134 -11.59 2.22 -0.06
C VAL A 134 -10.80 2.95 1.01
N ASN A 135 -9.77 2.30 1.53
CA ASN A 135 -8.77 2.92 2.39
C ASN A 135 -7.41 2.91 1.67
N PHE A 136 -6.53 3.85 2.01
CA PHE A 136 -5.17 3.87 1.48
C PHE A 136 -4.17 4.31 2.54
N MET A 137 -2.96 3.77 2.44
CA MET A 137 -1.83 4.16 3.29
C MET A 137 -0.55 4.16 2.47
N GLU A 138 0.41 4.98 2.86
CA GLU A 138 1.71 5.05 2.22
C GLU A 138 2.84 4.64 3.16
N LYS A 139 3.84 3.96 2.61
CA LYS A 139 5.10 3.68 3.30
C LYS A 139 6.26 3.94 2.38
N THR A 140 7.10 4.90 2.74
CA THR A 140 8.36 5.19 2.05
C THR A 140 9.48 4.39 2.69
N ILE A 141 10.26 3.72 1.84
CA ILE A 141 11.53 3.10 2.21
C ILE A 141 12.65 3.71 1.36
N SER A 142 13.83 3.85 1.94
CA SER A 142 15.01 4.32 1.20
C SER A 142 15.89 3.13 0.85
N ILE A 143 16.25 3.01 -0.43
CA ILE A 143 17.19 2.01 -0.92
C ILE A 143 18.29 2.77 -1.65
N ARG A 144 19.48 2.82 -1.05
CA ARG A 144 20.59 3.67 -1.52
C ARG A 144 20.13 5.13 -1.61
N ASN A 145 20.21 5.74 -2.80
CA ASN A 145 19.82 7.13 -3.05
C ASN A 145 18.44 7.24 -3.74
N THR A 146 17.61 6.21 -3.61
CA THR A 146 16.26 6.18 -4.16
C THR A 146 15.23 5.97 -3.06
N GLU A 147 14.26 6.87 -3.01
CA GLU A 147 13.08 6.74 -2.16
C GLU A 147 12.00 5.98 -2.91
N ILE A 148 11.47 4.94 -2.29
CA ILE A 148 10.42 4.10 -2.85
C ILE A 148 9.20 4.20 -1.94
N THR A 149 8.14 4.79 -2.45
CA THR A 149 6.86 4.91 -1.75
C THR A 149 5.92 3.82 -2.22
N PHE A 150 5.58 2.89 -1.33
CA PHE A 150 4.44 2.01 -1.57
C PHE A 150 3.16 2.77 -1.26
N SER A 151 2.31 2.95 -2.27
CA SER A 151 0.95 3.45 -2.12
C SER A 151 0.00 2.26 -2.10
N ILE A 152 -0.51 1.89 -0.92
CA ILE A 152 -1.25 0.65 -0.69
C ILE A 152 -2.73 0.97 -0.59
N TRP A 153 -3.54 0.32 -1.41
CA TRP A 153 -4.97 0.57 -1.55
C TRP A 153 -5.76 -0.67 -1.12
N ASP A 154 -6.55 -0.54 -0.05
CA ASP A 154 -7.40 -1.59 0.51
C ASP A 154 -8.87 -1.39 0.13
N LEU A 155 -9.48 -2.41 -0.49
CA LEU A 155 -10.91 -2.41 -0.82
C LEU A 155 -11.74 -3.12 0.26
N GLY A 156 -12.82 -2.50 0.72
CA GLY A 156 -13.85 -3.15 1.51
C GLY A 156 -14.38 -4.39 0.79
N GLY A 157 -14.27 -5.57 1.41
CA GLY A 157 -14.56 -6.85 0.73
C GLY A 157 -16.05 -7.21 0.64
N GLN A 158 -16.94 -6.25 0.84
CA GLN A 158 -18.40 -6.42 0.76
C GLN A 158 -18.87 -6.14 -0.67
N ARG A 159 -19.98 -6.75 -1.08
CA ARG A 159 -20.45 -6.66 -2.47
C ARG A 159 -20.83 -5.23 -2.87
N GLU A 160 -21.28 -4.46 -1.90
CA GLU A 160 -21.70 -3.06 -2.01
C GLU A 160 -20.54 -2.15 -2.45
N PHE A 161 -19.28 -2.56 -2.20
CA PHE A 161 -18.09 -1.78 -2.54
C PHE A 161 -17.39 -2.26 -3.82
N VAL A 162 -17.89 -3.30 -4.49
CA VAL A 162 -17.28 -3.84 -5.73
C VAL A 162 -17.18 -2.77 -6.83
N ASN A 163 -18.11 -1.82 -6.88
CA ASN A 163 -18.09 -0.71 -7.83
C ASN A 163 -16.89 0.24 -7.65
N MET A 164 -16.17 0.16 -6.52
CA MET A 164 -14.97 0.94 -6.24
C MET A 164 -13.66 0.24 -6.65
N LEU A 165 -13.74 -0.99 -7.22
CA LEU A 165 -12.59 -1.70 -7.77
C LEU A 165 -11.68 -0.88 -8.70
N PRO A 166 -12.21 0.00 -9.57
CA PRO A 166 -11.36 0.83 -10.43
C PRO A 166 -10.36 1.69 -9.65
N LEU A 167 -10.74 2.21 -8.48
CA LEU A 167 -9.86 3.05 -7.65
C LEU A 167 -8.62 2.27 -7.17
N VAL A 168 -8.81 0.99 -6.85
CA VAL A 168 -7.78 0.10 -6.33
C VAL A 168 -6.95 -0.53 -7.44
N CYS A 169 -7.59 -0.89 -8.56
CA CYS A 169 -6.95 -1.66 -9.64
C CYS A 169 -6.30 -0.80 -10.71
N ASN A 170 -6.88 0.35 -11.08
CA ASN A 170 -6.31 1.19 -12.15
C ASN A 170 -4.91 1.67 -11.76
N ASP A 171 -3.99 1.58 -12.73
CA ASP A 171 -2.59 2.01 -12.62
C ASP A 171 -1.79 1.32 -11.50
N ALA A 172 -2.36 0.28 -10.86
CA ALA A 172 -1.65 -0.54 -9.90
C ALA A 172 -0.49 -1.27 -10.59
N VAL A 173 0.70 -1.19 -10.00
CA VAL A 173 1.88 -1.94 -10.44
C VAL A 173 1.71 -3.41 -10.04
N ALA A 174 1.15 -3.67 -8.87
CA ALA A 174 0.83 -5.01 -8.37
C ALA A 174 -0.57 -5.05 -7.77
N ILE A 175 -1.23 -6.20 -7.91
CA ILE A 175 -2.51 -6.48 -7.24
C ILE A 175 -2.37 -7.73 -6.39
N LEU A 176 -2.68 -7.59 -5.11
CA LEU A 176 -2.78 -8.69 -4.15
C LEU A 176 -4.23 -9.22 -4.15
N PHE A 177 -4.42 -10.40 -4.73
CA PHE A 177 -5.64 -11.19 -4.63
C PHE A 177 -5.55 -12.01 -3.35
N MET A 178 -6.33 -11.64 -2.34
CA MET A 178 -6.19 -12.15 -0.98
C MET A 178 -7.34 -13.08 -0.62
N PHE A 179 -7.03 -14.12 0.16
CA PHE A 179 -8.01 -15.03 0.76
C PHE A 179 -7.58 -15.44 2.17
N ASP A 180 -8.52 -15.97 2.93
CA ASP A 180 -8.31 -16.46 4.30
C ASP A 180 -8.07 -17.97 4.27
N LEU A 181 -6.89 -18.41 4.73
CA LEU A 181 -6.50 -19.82 4.72
C LEU A 181 -7.43 -20.71 5.56
N THR A 182 -8.13 -20.13 6.53
CA THR A 182 -9.09 -20.84 7.39
C THR A 182 -10.49 -20.92 6.79
N ARG A 183 -10.74 -20.22 5.67
CA ARG A 183 -12.06 -20.14 5.03
C ARG A 183 -11.94 -20.42 3.53
N LYS A 184 -12.03 -21.71 3.17
CA LYS A 184 -11.93 -22.21 1.78
C LYS A 184 -12.86 -21.52 0.77
N SER A 185 -14.04 -21.06 1.19
CA SER A 185 -14.94 -20.29 0.32
C SER A 185 -14.27 -19.02 -0.23
N THR A 186 -13.43 -18.35 0.57
CA THR A 186 -12.73 -17.13 0.15
C THR A 186 -11.65 -17.41 -0.91
N LEU A 187 -11.04 -18.60 -0.90
CA LEU A 187 -10.16 -19.04 -2.00
C LEU A 187 -10.97 -19.26 -3.28
N ASN A 188 -12.17 -19.83 -3.19
CA ASN A 188 -13.03 -20.01 -4.36
C ASN A 188 -13.46 -18.66 -4.99
N SER A 189 -13.70 -17.64 -4.15
CA SER A 189 -14.03 -16.28 -4.57
C SER A 189 -12.91 -15.61 -5.38
N ILE A 190 -11.64 -16.03 -5.24
CA ILE A 190 -10.49 -15.46 -5.97
C ILE A 190 -10.69 -15.46 -7.49
N LYS A 191 -11.39 -16.47 -8.04
CA LYS A 191 -11.66 -16.52 -9.48
C LYS A 191 -12.39 -15.27 -9.96
N GLU A 192 -13.39 -14.83 -9.20
CA GLU A 192 -14.19 -13.67 -9.55
C GLU A 192 -13.44 -12.37 -9.29
N TRP A 193 -12.76 -12.25 -8.14
CA TRP A 193 -11.90 -11.10 -7.86
C TRP A 193 -10.80 -10.91 -8.92
N TYR A 194 -10.17 -12.01 -9.35
CA TYR A 194 -9.18 -12.00 -10.41
C TYR A 194 -9.78 -11.54 -11.74
N ARG A 195 -10.93 -12.11 -12.14
CA ARG A 195 -11.63 -11.72 -13.37
C ARG A 195 -11.97 -10.22 -13.38
N GLN A 196 -12.50 -9.70 -12.29
CA GLN A 196 -12.88 -8.30 -12.19
C GLN A 196 -11.66 -7.38 -12.15
N GLY A 197 -10.67 -7.66 -11.29
CA GLY A 197 -9.44 -6.86 -11.20
C GLY A 197 -8.67 -6.79 -12.51
N ARG A 198 -8.55 -7.93 -13.22
CA ARG A 198 -7.94 -8.00 -14.56
C ARG A 198 -8.78 -7.33 -15.65
N GLY A 199 -10.08 -7.17 -15.43
CA GLY A 199 -10.95 -6.37 -16.28
C GLY A 199 -10.56 -4.89 -16.30
N PHE A 200 -10.09 -4.37 -15.16
CA PHE A 200 -9.63 -2.98 -15.01
C PHE A 200 -8.14 -2.82 -15.30
N ASN A 201 -7.31 -3.77 -14.89
CA ASN A 201 -5.86 -3.69 -15.08
C ASN A 201 -5.25 -5.02 -15.54
N LYS A 202 -4.83 -5.06 -16.81
CA LYS A 202 -4.23 -6.25 -17.45
C LYS A 202 -2.72 -6.35 -17.26
N THR A 203 -2.05 -5.28 -16.82
CA THR A 203 -0.58 -5.22 -16.74
C THR A 203 -0.07 -5.40 -15.32
N ALA A 204 -0.90 -5.15 -14.30
CA ALA A 204 -0.54 -5.36 -12.90
C ALA A 204 -0.01 -6.78 -12.65
N ILE A 205 1.08 -6.85 -11.89
CA ILE A 205 1.71 -8.09 -11.46
C ILE A 205 0.79 -8.75 -10.42
N PRO A 206 0.26 -9.96 -10.69
CA PRO A 206 -0.67 -10.60 -9.77
C PRO A 206 0.07 -11.32 -8.64
N PHE A 207 -0.47 -11.21 -7.43
CA PHE A 207 -0.05 -11.96 -6.27
C PHE A 207 -1.27 -12.65 -5.67
N LEU A 208 -1.15 -13.93 -5.33
CA LEU A 208 -2.14 -14.68 -4.57
C LEU A 208 -1.65 -14.79 -3.13
N VAL A 209 -2.37 -14.19 -2.18
CA VAL A 209 -1.96 -14.13 -0.78
C VAL A 209 -2.98 -14.84 0.12
N GLY A 210 -2.54 -15.90 0.79
CA GLY A 210 -3.30 -16.53 1.87
C GLY A 210 -2.97 -15.87 3.20
N THR A 211 -3.97 -15.46 3.97
CA THR A 211 -3.81 -14.85 5.29
C THR A 211 -4.20 -15.81 6.42
N LYS A 212 -3.95 -15.41 7.66
CA LYS A 212 -4.26 -16.19 8.88
C LYS A 212 -3.56 -17.55 8.94
N TYR A 213 -2.33 -17.60 8.42
CA TYR A 213 -1.51 -18.80 8.42
C TYR A 213 -1.31 -19.41 9.83
N ASP A 214 -1.27 -18.56 10.86
CA ASP A 214 -1.17 -18.93 12.27
C ASP A 214 -2.33 -19.82 12.76
N HIS A 215 -3.51 -19.71 12.17
CA HIS A 215 -4.61 -20.61 12.45
C HIS A 215 -4.57 -21.84 11.53
N PHE A 216 -4.23 -21.64 10.26
CA PHE A 216 -4.14 -22.69 9.24
C PHE A 216 -3.15 -23.80 9.60
N VAL A 217 -2.02 -23.47 10.22
CA VAL A 217 -1.00 -24.45 10.62
C VAL A 217 -1.55 -25.51 11.60
N ASN A 218 -2.64 -25.22 12.29
CA ASN A 218 -3.29 -26.14 13.24
C ASN A 218 -4.33 -27.06 12.59
N PHE A 219 -4.62 -26.91 11.29
CA PHE A 219 -5.59 -27.76 10.59
C PHE A 219 -5.04 -29.18 10.40
N PRO A 220 -5.90 -30.19 10.17
CA PRO A 220 -5.44 -31.52 9.78
C PRO A 220 -4.57 -31.45 8.52
N ARG A 221 -3.53 -32.30 8.45
CA ARG A 221 -2.56 -32.29 7.34
C ARG A 221 -3.23 -32.46 5.98
N GLU A 222 -4.25 -33.31 5.89
CA GLU A 222 -5.03 -33.54 4.66
C GLU A 222 -5.70 -32.25 4.16
N GLU A 223 -6.28 -31.46 5.08
CA GLU A 223 -6.92 -30.19 4.73
C GLU A 223 -5.89 -29.13 4.32
N GLN A 224 -4.73 -29.10 5.00
CA GLN A 224 -3.61 -28.24 4.60
C GLN A 224 -3.10 -28.58 3.19
N GLU A 225 -2.99 -29.87 2.87
CA GLU A 225 -2.60 -30.37 1.54
C GLU A 225 -3.62 -29.99 0.47
N GLU A 226 -4.91 -30.14 0.75
CA GLU A 226 -5.98 -29.78 -0.18
C GLU A 226 -5.97 -28.27 -0.50
N ILE A 227 -5.96 -27.41 0.52
CA ILE A 227 -5.97 -25.95 0.36
C ILE A 227 -4.69 -25.48 -0.34
N SER A 228 -3.53 -25.99 0.05
CA SER A 228 -2.24 -25.65 -0.55
C SER A 228 -2.19 -26.03 -2.03
N THR A 229 -2.68 -27.23 -2.37
CA THR A 229 -2.73 -27.72 -3.75
C THR A 229 -3.67 -26.87 -4.61
N GLN A 230 -4.84 -26.52 -4.09
CA GLN A 230 -5.79 -25.65 -4.77
C GLN A 230 -5.20 -24.24 -5.00
N ALA A 231 -4.56 -23.66 -3.99
CA ALA A 231 -3.93 -22.35 -4.08
C ALA A 231 -2.76 -22.34 -5.09
N LYS A 232 -1.90 -23.38 -5.08
CA LYS A 232 -0.83 -23.57 -6.08
C LYS A 232 -1.40 -23.63 -7.50
N ARG A 233 -2.51 -24.34 -7.71
CA ARG A 233 -3.19 -24.41 -9.01
C ARG A 233 -3.69 -23.04 -9.47
N PHE A 234 -4.29 -22.26 -8.57
CA PHE A 234 -4.77 -20.91 -8.89
C PHE A 234 -3.62 -19.96 -9.22
N ALA A 235 -2.57 -19.96 -8.40
CA ALA A 235 -1.37 -19.16 -8.62
C ALA A 235 -0.74 -19.46 -9.98
N LYS A 236 -0.58 -20.75 -10.33
CA LYS A 236 -0.06 -21.16 -11.65
C LYS A 236 -0.94 -20.65 -12.80
N ALA A 237 -2.26 -20.79 -12.69
CA ALA A 237 -3.20 -20.32 -13.71
C ALA A 237 -3.19 -18.78 -13.87
N MET A 238 -3.02 -18.05 -12.77
CA MET A 238 -2.94 -16.59 -12.74
C MET A 238 -1.54 -16.07 -13.11
N LYS A 239 -0.53 -16.96 -13.21
CA LYS A 239 0.90 -16.60 -13.25
C LYS A 239 1.29 -15.67 -12.10
N ALA A 240 0.72 -15.93 -10.92
CA ALA A 240 0.88 -15.13 -9.71
C ALA A 240 1.90 -15.75 -8.77
N SER A 241 2.60 -14.91 -8.00
CA SER A 241 3.31 -15.39 -6.81
C SER A 241 2.29 -15.92 -5.80
N LEU A 242 2.58 -17.03 -5.11
CA LEU A 242 1.77 -17.56 -4.01
C LEU A 242 2.47 -17.32 -2.68
N ILE A 243 1.81 -16.61 -1.75
CA ILE A 243 2.39 -16.27 -0.45
C ILE A 243 1.39 -16.54 0.67
N PHE A 244 1.74 -17.39 1.64
CA PHE A 244 0.98 -17.54 2.87
C PHE A 244 1.55 -16.61 3.94
N SER A 245 0.68 -15.96 4.70
CA SER A 245 1.02 -14.87 5.60
C SER A 245 0.16 -14.90 6.85
N SER A 246 0.71 -14.32 7.93
CA SER A 246 -0.01 -14.06 9.17
C SER A 246 0.36 -12.66 9.64
N THR A 247 -0.65 -11.81 9.79
CA THR A 247 -0.47 -10.44 10.28
C THR A 247 -0.13 -10.44 11.77
N SER A 248 -0.85 -11.24 12.57
CA SER A 248 -0.66 -11.39 14.02
C SER A 248 0.77 -11.83 14.36
N HIS A 249 1.31 -12.78 13.59
CA HIS A 249 2.65 -13.33 13.81
C HIS A 249 3.73 -12.72 12.89
N SER A 250 3.40 -11.67 12.14
CA SER A 250 4.31 -11.01 11.18
C SER A 250 4.94 -11.96 10.14
N ILE A 251 4.29 -13.07 9.84
CA ILE A 251 4.76 -14.08 8.89
C ILE A 251 4.58 -13.54 7.47
N ASN A 252 5.70 -13.43 6.75
CA ASN A 252 5.79 -13.02 5.35
C ASN A 252 5.22 -11.63 4.99
N VAL A 253 4.74 -10.83 5.96
CA VAL A 253 4.21 -9.46 5.72
C VAL A 253 5.23 -8.59 4.98
N GLN A 254 6.45 -8.46 5.50
CA GLN A 254 7.50 -7.67 4.86
C GLN A 254 7.98 -8.30 3.53
N LYS A 255 7.96 -9.64 3.44
CA LYS A 255 8.43 -10.35 2.24
C LYS A 255 7.52 -10.12 1.04
N ILE A 256 6.21 -9.99 1.25
CA ILE A 256 5.25 -9.64 0.17
C ILE A 256 5.71 -8.39 -0.57
N PHE A 257 5.95 -7.29 0.15
CA PHE A 257 6.32 -6.01 -0.47
C PHE A 257 7.75 -6.00 -1.01
N LYS A 258 8.69 -6.75 -0.41
CA LYS A 258 10.02 -6.97 -0.99
C LYS A 258 9.95 -7.71 -2.34
N ILE A 259 9.07 -8.70 -2.47
CA ILE A 259 8.88 -9.44 -3.73
C ILE A 259 8.13 -8.56 -4.76
N VAL A 260 7.14 -7.77 -4.34
CA VAL A 260 6.49 -6.76 -5.20
C VAL A 260 7.54 -5.82 -5.78
N LEU A 261 8.40 -5.26 -4.93
CA LEU A 261 9.49 -4.40 -5.35
C LEU A 261 10.41 -5.08 -6.36
N ALA A 262 10.86 -6.30 -6.03
CA ALA A 262 11.77 -7.04 -6.90
C ALA A 262 11.14 -7.29 -8.28
N LYS A 263 9.86 -7.70 -8.34
CA LYS A 263 9.18 -7.92 -9.62
C LYS A 263 8.89 -6.62 -10.38
N ALA A 264 8.56 -5.54 -9.69
CA ALA A 264 8.27 -4.24 -10.32
C ALA A 264 9.48 -3.66 -11.07
N PHE A 265 10.69 -3.90 -10.54
CA PHE A 265 11.94 -3.39 -11.10
C PHE A 265 12.83 -4.46 -11.75
N ASP A 266 12.28 -5.67 -11.99
CA ASP A 266 13.00 -6.82 -12.55
C ASP A 266 14.33 -7.13 -11.82
N LEU A 267 14.30 -7.05 -10.49
CA LEU A 267 15.44 -7.30 -9.63
C LEU A 267 15.50 -8.79 -9.25
N ARG A 268 16.74 -9.29 -9.11
CA ARG A 268 16.97 -10.63 -8.54
C ARG A 268 16.51 -10.66 -7.09
N CYS A 269 15.51 -11.47 -6.78
CA CYS A 269 15.08 -11.73 -5.42
C CYS A 269 15.97 -12.82 -4.79
N THR A 270 16.47 -12.58 -3.58
CA THR A 270 17.33 -13.51 -2.82
C THR A 270 16.59 -14.24 -1.72
N ILE A 271 15.29 -13.96 -1.53
CA ILE A 271 14.48 -14.56 -0.47
C ILE A 271 14.27 -16.06 -0.79
N PRO A 272 14.64 -17.01 0.08
CA PRO A 272 14.43 -18.43 -0.21
C PRO A 272 12.95 -18.76 -0.42
N GLU A 273 12.64 -19.60 -1.41
CA GLU A 273 11.29 -20.11 -1.61
C GLU A 273 10.93 -21.17 -0.57
N ILE A 274 9.64 -21.24 -0.24
CA ILE A 274 9.09 -22.21 0.72
C ILE A 274 7.96 -22.94 0.01
N GLU A 275 8.16 -24.24 -0.25
CA GLU A 275 7.23 -25.04 -1.06
C GLU A 275 6.51 -26.14 -0.29
N ASN A 276 7.04 -26.52 0.87
CA ASN A 276 6.54 -27.65 1.66
C ASN A 276 5.15 -27.33 2.19
N VAL A 277 4.27 -28.34 2.14
CA VAL A 277 2.93 -28.20 2.72
C VAL A 277 3.05 -28.12 4.25
N GLY A 278 2.29 -27.21 4.85
CA GLY A 278 2.32 -26.93 6.29
C GLY A 278 3.44 -25.96 6.71
N GLU A 279 4.22 -25.46 5.74
CA GLU A 279 5.08 -24.30 5.93
C GLU A 279 4.42 -23.04 5.32
N PRO A 280 4.86 -21.83 5.69
CA PRO A 280 4.28 -20.60 5.16
C PRO A 280 4.76 -20.39 3.71
N LEU A 281 4.01 -20.99 2.77
CA LEU A 281 4.34 -21.02 1.35
C LEU A 281 4.80 -19.66 0.84
N LEU A 282 5.88 -19.68 0.06
CA LEU A 282 6.51 -18.50 -0.50
C LEU A 282 7.06 -18.87 -1.87
N LEU A 283 6.20 -18.82 -2.87
CA LEU A 283 6.50 -19.17 -4.27
C LEU A 283 6.38 -17.90 -5.10
N TYR A 284 7.45 -17.47 -5.75
CA TYR A 284 7.45 -16.23 -6.53
C TYR A 284 8.29 -16.32 -7.80
N GLN A 285 9.18 -17.30 -7.91
CA GLN A 285 9.90 -17.60 -9.13
C GLN A 285 8.92 -18.17 -10.15
N THR A 286 9.11 -17.79 -11.41
CA THR A 286 8.32 -18.31 -12.51
C THR A 286 8.58 -19.81 -12.56
N LEU A 287 7.57 -20.62 -12.24
CA LEU A 287 7.57 -22.04 -12.60
C LEU A 287 7.81 -22.07 -14.12
N GLY A 288 8.99 -22.56 -14.52
CA GLY A 288 9.47 -22.56 -15.91
C GLY A 288 8.48 -23.11 -16.92
#